data_AF-A0A1B2IWP0-F1
#
_entry.id   AF-A0A1B2IWP0-F1
#
_cell.length_a   1.000
_cell.length_b   1.000
_cell.length_c   1.000
_cell.angle_alpha   90.00
_cell.angle_beta   90.00
_cell.angle_gamma   90.00
#
_symmetry.space_group_name_H-M   'P 1'
#
loop_
_entity.id
_entity.type
_entity.pdbx_description
1 polymer ?
#
loop_
_entity_poly.entity_id
_entity_poly.type
_entity_poly.pdbx_seq_one_letter_code
_entity_poly.pdbx_strand_id
1 'polypeptide(L)'
;MYHHRNLLVMLASFAILFAGLGSMATTAHAATWHKGTPTAIRGTWRTKTSKSLRTYIHVTSTKYNCDQMYDTKEHAYITDPYRVTNVYYHHKSGSQYYYIKGAHNTEPGTKQVYYVIHKVGNKLREHEYGQSVKGHYTKFNAKYGAWFYKI
;
A
#
# COMPACT_ATOMS: atom_id res chain seq x y z
N MET A 1 -34.82 9.78 -60.72
CA MET A 1 -33.41 9.63 -60.29
C MET A 1 -33.04 10.71 -59.26
N TYR A 2 -33.41 10.60 -57.98
CA TYR A 2 -33.01 11.61 -56.95
C TYR A 2 -32.95 11.05 -55.51
N HIS A 3 -32.64 9.76 -55.29
CA HIS A 3 -32.63 9.18 -53.93
C HIS A 3 -31.31 8.54 -53.49
N HIS A 4 -30.28 8.48 -54.34
CA HIS A 4 -29.01 7.83 -53.95
C HIS A 4 -27.93 8.80 -53.43
N ARG A 5 -28.03 10.10 -53.71
CA ARG A 5 -27.03 11.10 -53.28
C ARG A 5 -27.08 11.43 -51.79
N ASN A 6 -28.26 11.40 -51.17
CA ASN A 6 -28.43 11.79 -49.76
C ASN A 6 -28.05 10.66 -48.78
N LEU A 7 -28.15 9.40 -49.21
CA LEU A 7 -27.80 8.24 -48.38
C LEU A 7 -26.28 8.12 -48.17
N LEU A 8 -25.50 8.43 -49.22
CA LEU A 8 -24.04 8.41 -49.18
C LEU A 8 -23.45 9.48 -48.25
N VAL A 9 -24.07 10.65 -48.18
CA VAL A 9 -23.63 11.74 -47.29
C VAL A 9 -23.94 11.41 -45.82
N MET A 10 -25.08 10.78 -45.52
CA MET A 10 -25.41 10.35 -44.15
C MET A 10 -24.49 9.24 -43.63
N LEU A 11 -24.13 8.27 -44.47
CA LEU A 11 -23.20 7.19 -44.10
C LEU A 11 -21.76 7.71 -43.87
N ALA A 12 -21.33 8.71 -44.63
CA ALA A 12 -20.02 9.35 -44.42
C ALA A 12 -19.95 10.12 -43.09
N SER A 13 -21.03 10.77 -42.64
CA SER A 13 -21.07 11.48 -41.36
C SER A 13 -21.08 10.56 -40.12
N PHE A 14 -21.55 9.32 -40.24
CA PHE A 14 -21.57 8.37 -39.12
C PHE A 14 -20.19 7.75 -38.86
N ALA A 15 -19.35 7.60 -39.90
CA ALA A 15 -18.01 7.04 -39.77
C ALA A 15 -17.01 7.96 -39.02
N ILE A 16 -17.21 9.29 -39.08
CA ILE A 16 -16.31 10.26 -38.43
C ILE A 16 -16.52 10.30 -36.91
N LEU A 17 -17.74 10.00 -36.43
CA LEU A 17 -18.05 9.95 -35.00
C LEU A 17 -17.40 8.77 -34.26
N PHE A 18 -17.10 7.67 -34.96
CA PHE A 18 -16.45 6.49 -34.36
C PHE A 18 -14.92 6.48 -34.53
N ALA A 19 -14.37 7.25 -35.47
CA ALA A 19 -12.93 7.39 -35.64
C ALA A 19 -12.24 8.15 -34.49
N GLY A 20 -12.99 8.98 -33.74
CA GLY A 20 -12.47 9.74 -32.59
C GLY A 20 -12.52 9.01 -31.24
N LEU A 21 -13.20 7.87 -31.14
CA LEU A 21 -13.31 7.07 -29.91
C LEU A 21 -12.21 5.98 -29.81
N GLY A 22 -11.35 5.90 -30.83
CA GLY A 22 -10.21 4.99 -30.88
C GLY A 22 -9.17 5.36 -29.84
N SER A 23 -9.11 4.58 -28.76
CA SER A 23 -8.05 4.55 -27.76
C SER A 23 -7.93 5.80 -26.88
N MET A 24 -8.85 5.95 -25.93
CA MET A 24 -8.40 6.36 -24.61
C MET A 24 -7.55 5.21 -24.04
N ALA A 25 -6.32 5.09 -24.51
CA ALA A 25 -5.34 4.24 -23.88
C ALA A 25 -5.18 4.77 -22.47
N THR A 26 -5.76 4.09 -21.48
CA THR A 26 -5.45 4.35 -20.09
C THR A 26 -3.98 4.02 -19.91
N THR A 27 -3.12 5.04 -20.03
CA THR A 27 -1.71 4.90 -19.72
C THR A 27 -1.63 4.50 -18.25
N ALA A 28 -1.36 3.22 -18.00
CA ALA A 28 -1.11 2.73 -16.66
C ALA A 28 0.18 3.42 -16.18
N HIS A 29 0.02 4.53 -15.45
CA HIS A 29 1.15 5.20 -14.83
C HIS A 29 1.78 4.20 -13.86
N ALA A 30 2.98 3.72 -14.19
CA ALA A 30 3.74 2.83 -13.34
C ALA A 30 3.87 3.47 -11.96
N ALA A 31 3.58 2.70 -10.91
CA ALA A 31 3.70 3.20 -9.55
C ALA A 31 5.17 3.56 -9.27
N THR A 32 5.46 4.86 -9.11
CA THR A 32 6.79 5.32 -8.73
C THR A 32 7.02 5.01 -7.25
N TRP A 33 7.98 4.13 -6.98
CA TRP A 33 8.46 3.82 -5.64
C TRP A 33 9.67 4.66 -5.33
N HIS A 34 9.71 5.29 -4.16
CA HIS A 34 10.87 6.08 -3.73
C HIS A 34 11.34 5.67 -2.34
N LYS A 35 12.57 6.07 -2.00
CA LYS A 35 13.09 5.94 -0.64
C LYS A 35 12.48 6.99 0.27
N GLY A 36 12.50 6.72 1.57
CA GLY A 36 12.01 7.64 2.58
C GLY A 36 10.53 7.45 2.86
N THR A 37 10.21 7.03 4.08
CA THR A 37 8.82 6.92 4.54
C THR A 37 8.18 8.30 4.65
N PRO A 38 6.92 8.52 4.24
CA PRO A 38 6.27 9.82 4.37
C PRO A 38 6.12 10.24 5.81
N THR A 39 6.42 11.51 6.07
CA THR A 39 6.28 12.15 7.38
C THR A 39 4.89 11.96 7.98
N ALA A 40 3.85 11.95 7.14
CA ALA A 40 2.45 11.78 7.55
C ALA A 40 2.18 10.50 8.36
N ILE A 41 2.92 9.40 8.10
CA ILE A 41 2.74 8.11 8.76
C ILE A 41 3.88 7.75 9.73
N ARG A 42 4.93 8.58 9.82
CA ARG A 42 6.02 8.37 10.76
C ARG A 42 5.52 8.46 12.19
N GLY A 43 6.15 7.69 13.07
CA GLY A 43 5.84 7.69 14.50
C GLY A 43 5.87 6.30 15.12
N THR A 44 5.56 6.25 16.40
CA THR A 44 5.33 5.00 17.12
C THR A 44 3.83 4.82 17.29
N TRP A 45 3.32 3.69 16.84
CA TRP A 45 1.90 3.35 16.95
C TRP A 45 1.76 2.04 17.71
N ARG A 46 0.64 1.84 18.39
CA ARG A 46 0.43 0.65 19.22
C ARG A 46 -0.96 0.07 19.10
N THR A 47 -1.11 -1.23 19.25
CA THR A 47 -2.42 -1.84 19.45
C THR A 47 -3.00 -1.44 20.81
N LYS A 48 -4.30 -1.72 21.01
CA LYS A 48 -4.83 -1.84 22.37
C LYS A 48 -4.16 -3.01 23.08
N THR A 49 -4.08 -2.94 24.40
CA THR A 49 -3.62 -4.06 25.23
C THR A 49 -4.64 -5.18 25.18
N SER A 50 -4.17 -6.41 24.94
CA SER A 50 -4.97 -7.64 25.03
C SER A 50 -4.20 -8.68 25.81
N LYS A 51 -4.75 -9.16 26.94
CA LYS A 51 -4.10 -10.16 27.82
C LYS A 51 -2.63 -9.81 28.12
N SER A 52 -2.39 -8.57 28.58
CA SER A 52 -1.06 -8.00 28.80
C SER A 52 -0.18 -7.81 27.55
N LEU A 53 -0.56 -8.29 26.36
CA LEU A 53 0.22 -8.04 25.16
C LEU A 53 -0.14 -6.69 24.52
N ARG A 54 0.87 -5.91 24.16
CA ARG A 54 0.76 -4.76 23.26
C ARG A 54 1.72 -4.96 22.10
N THR A 55 1.29 -4.63 20.89
CA THR A 55 2.19 -4.59 19.74
C THR A 55 2.42 -3.14 19.34
N TYR A 56 3.65 -2.83 18.94
CA TYR A 56 4.06 -1.53 18.46
C TYR A 56 4.49 -1.64 17.01
N ILE A 57 4.12 -0.65 16.19
CA ILE A 57 4.79 -0.40 14.91
C ILE A 57 5.58 0.90 15.01
N HIS A 58 6.84 0.83 14.59
CA HIS A 58 7.76 1.95 14.52
C HIS A 58 8.01 2.29 13.05
N VAL A 59 7.51 3.44 12.64
CA VAL A 59 7.62 3.94 11.28
C VAL A 59 8.63 5.09 11.27
N THR A 60 9.85 4.81 10.81
CA THR A 60 10.94 5.82 10.73
C THR A 60 11.18 6.24 9.28
N SER A 61 12.15 7.12 9.04
CA SER A 61 12.52 7.52 7.67
C SER A 61 12.99 6.35 6.79
N THR A 62 13.52 5.27 7.39
CA THR A 62 14.17 4.16 6.66
C THR A 62 13.69 2.77 7.07
N LYS A 63 12.91 2.65 8.15
CA LYS A 63 12.50 1.36 8.73
C LYS A 63 11.00 1.31 8.99
N TYR A 64 10.46 0.11 8.88
CA TYR A 64 9.12 -0.25 9.33
C TYR A 64 9.26 -1.50 10.21
N ASN A 65 9.17 -1.32 11.52
CA ASN A 65 9.38 -2.40 12.49
C ASN A 65 8.10 -2.66 13.27
N CYS A 66 7.87 -3.91 13.62
CA CYS A 66 6.80 -4.34 14.50
C CYS A 66 7.40 -5.11 15.68
N ASP A 67 7.16 -4.61 16.89
CA ASP A 67 7.68 -5.17 18.13
C ASP A 67 6.50 -5.55 19.04
N GLN A 68 6.54 -6.74 19.63
CA GLN A 68 5.55 -7.18 20.60
C GLN A 68 6.10 -6.99 22.01
N MET A 69 5.32 -6.41 22.92
CA MET A 69 5.70 -6.14 24.30
C MET A 69 4.67 -6.74 25.24
N TYR A 70 5.11 -7.65 26.09
CA TYR A 70 4.30 -8.17 27.19
C TYR A 70 4.37 -7.19 28.37
N ASP A 71 3.24 -6.57 28.67
CA ASP A 71 2.98 -5.71 29.82
C ASP A 71 2.58 -6.59 31.01
N THR A 72 3.56 -7.32 31.56
CA THR A 72 3.39 -8.01 32.84
C THR A 72 3.76 -7.06 33.97
N LYS A 73 3.22 -7.27 35.18
CA LYS A 73 3.51 -6.42 36.35
C LYS A 73 4.99 -6.39 36.75
N GLU A 74 5.81 -7.30 36.23
CA GLU A 74 7.19 -7.52 36.68
C GLU A 74 8.24 -7.38 35.56
N HIS A 75 7.91 -7.70 34.30
CA HIS A 75 8.87 -7.65 33.19
C HIS A 75 8.21 -7.31 31.85
N ALA A 76 8.89 -6.47 31.05
CA ALA A 76 8.61 -6.30 29.63
C ALA A 76 9.66 -7.04 28.81
N TYR A 77 9.25 -8.09 28.09
CA TYR A 77 10.11 -8.73 27.10
C TYR A 77 9.58 -8.48 25.69
N ILE A 78 10.50 -8.24 24.76
CA ILE A 78 10.22 -8.07 23.34
C ILE A 78 10.32 -9.43 22.67
N THR A 79 9.23 -9.93 22.09
CA THR A 79 9.29 -11.12 21.22
C THR A 79 9.72 -10.73 19.81
N ASP A 80 10.46 -11.64 19.17
CA ASP A 80 11.20 -11.51 17.91
C ASP A 80 10.74 -10.33 17.02
N PRO A 81 11.51 -9.23 16.96
CA PRO A 81 11.09 -8.02 16.28
C PRO A 81 10.98 -8.28 14.78
N TYR A 82 9.78 -8.10 14.24
CA TYR A 82 9.55 -8.12 12.82
C TYR A 82 10.12 -6.83 12.21
N ARG A 83 11.10 -6.94 11.31
CA ARG A 83 11.80 -5.78 10.76
C ARG A 83 11.73 -5.80 9.25
N VAL A 84 11.09 -4.78 8.69
CA VAL A 84 11.16 -4.50 7.26
C VAL A 84 12.25 -3.47 7.02
N THR A 85 13.25 -3.89 6.28
CA THR A 85 14.41 -3.08 5.90
C THR A 85 14.34 -2.71 4.43
N ASN A 86 15.22 -1.81 3.98
CA ASN A 86 15.24 -1.33 2.60
C ASN A 86 13.89 -0.82 2.12
N VAL A 87 13.16 -0.15 3.02
CA VAL A 87 11.79 0.29 2.76
C VAL A 87 11.74 1.26 1.58
N TYR A 88 10.81 0.99 0.68
CA TYR A 88 10.37 1.89 -0.35
C TYR A 88 8.90 2.19 -0.15
N TYR A 89 8.52 3.35 -0.64
CA TYR A 89 7.21 3.89 -0.42
C TYR A 89 6.60 4.38 -1.73
N HIS A 90 5.28 4.28 -1.83
CA HIS A 90 4.49 4.83 -2.92
C HIS A 90 3.23 5.49 -2.37
N HIS A 91 2.98 6.73 -2.78
CA HIS A 91 1.71 7.43 -2.61
C HIS A 91 1.17 7.83 -3.96
N LYS A 92 -0.13 7.62 -4.17
CA LYS A 92 -0.84 8.29 -5.26
C LYS A 92 -1.36 9.63 -4.72
N SER A 93 -1.09 10.72 -5.45
CA SER A 93 -1.63 12.04 -5.11
C SER A 93 -3.17 11.98 -4.95
N GLY A 94 -3.69 12.61 -3.90
CA GLY A 94 -5.11 12.59 -3.54
C GLY A 94 -5.61 11.28 -2.89
N SER A 95 -4.77 10.27 -2.73
CA SER A 95 -5.12 9.03 -2.03
C SER A 95 -4.99 9.18 -0.52
N GLN A 96 -5.77 8.43 0.25
CA GLN A 96 -5.57 8.26 1.70
C GLN A 96 -4.65 7.09 2.04
N TYR A 97 -4.19 6.36 1.01
CA TYR A 97 -3.43 5.13 1.14
C TYR A 97 -1.95 5.33 0.88
N TYR A 98 -1.19 4.65 1.73
CA TYR A 98 0.25 4.68 1.81
C TYR A 98 0.77 3.27 1.56
N TYR A 99 1.50 3.06 0.47
CA TYR A 99 2.00 1.73 0.11
C TYR A 99 3.45 1.60 0.53
N ILE A 100 3.76 0.54 1.26
CA ILE A 100 5.10 0.25 1.75
C ILE A 100 5.53 -1.08 1.14
N LYS A 101 6.76 -1.15 0.65
CA LYS A 101 7.42 -2.42 0.32
C LYS A 101 8.80 -2.47 0.94
N GLY A 102 9.28 -3.64 1.33
CA GLY A 102 10.65 -3.80 1.79
C GLY A 102 11.04 -5.24 2.03
N ALA A 103 12.28 -5.44 2.47
CA ALA A 103 12.86 -6.75 2.71
C ALA A 103 12.58 -7.21 4.14
N HIS A 104 12.03 -8.42 4.27
CA HIS A 104 11.81 -9.08 5.54
C HIS A 104 13.14 -9.48 6.20
N ASN A 105 13.28 -9.32 7.50
CA ASN A 105 14.55 -9.56 8.21
C ASN A 105 14.98 -11.02 8.30
N THR A 106 14.05 -11.98 8.34
CA THR A 106 14.41 -13.41 8.36
C THR A 106 14.97 -13.89 7.01
N GLU A 107 14.62 -13.23 5.91
CA GLU A 107 15.07 -13.58 4.56
C GLU A 107 15.38 -12.31 3.73
N PRO A 108 16.41 -11.52 4.12
CA PRO A 108 16.67 -10.23 3.51
C PRO A 108 16.92 -10.35 2.00
N GLY A 109 16.33 -9.44 1.22
CA GLY A 109 16.47 -9.39 -0.24
C GLY A 109 15.70 -10.48 -1.00
N THR A 110 15.44 -11.62 -0.36
CA THR A 110 14.73 -12.76 -0.96
C THR A 110 13.23 -12.68 -0.75
N LYS A 111 12.79 -12.27 0.46
CA LYS A 111 11.39 -12.04 0.79
C LYS A 111 11.10 -10.54 0.84
N GLN A 112 10.29 -10.07 -0.10
CA GLN A 112 9.68 -8.74 -0.07
C GLN A 112 8.28 -8.82 0.51
N VAL A 113 7.92 -7.86 1.34
CA VAL A 113 6.58 -7.72 1.93
C VAL A 113 5.96 -6.41 1.50
N TYR A 114 4.64 -6.41 1.34
CA TYR A 114 3.91 -5.25 0.85
C TYR A 114 2.75 -4.91 1.79
N TYR A 115 2.77 -3.68 2.30
CA TYR A 115 1.76 -3.13 3.19
C TYR A 115 0.99 -2.00 2.53
N VAL A 116 -0.29 -1.89 2.88
CA VAL A 116 -1.10 -0.69 2.69
C VAL A 116 -1.42 -0.12 4.07
N ILE A 117 -1.08 1.14 4.25
CA ILE A 117 -1.40 1.92 5.44
C ILE A 117 -2.47 2.94 5.09
N HIS A 118 -3.50 3.05 5.92
CA HIS A 118 -4.48 4.11 5.87
C HIS A 118 -4.46 4.87 7.20
N LYS A 119 -4.07 6.14 7.16
CA LYS A 119 -4.06 7.02 8.32
C LYS A 119 -5.40 7.75 8.47
N VAL A 120 -6.01 7.64 9.65
CA VAL A 120 -7.26 8.30 10.00
C VAL A 120 -7.08 8.99 11.35
N GLY A 121 -6.78 10.29 11.33
CA GLY A 121 -6.44 11.06 12.53
C GLY A 121 -5.25 10.43 13.27
N ASN A 122 -5.48 10.04 14.52
CA ASN A 122 -4.48 9.39 15.40
C ASN A 122 -4.49 7.85 15.31
N LYS A 123 -5.03 7.30 14.21
CA LYS A 123 -5.08 5.86 13.97
C LYS A 123 -4.39 5.50 12.65
N LEU A 124 -3.65 4.39 12.65
CA LEU A 124 -3.26 3.70 11.41
C LEU A 124 -4.03 2.40 11.28
N ARG A 125 -4.51 2.12 10.08
CA ARG A 125 -4.99 0.80 9.69
C ARG A 125 -3.97 0.21 8.73
N GLU A 126 -3.46 -0.95 9.08
CA GLU A 126 -2.48 -1.68 8.29
C GLU A 126 -3.13 -2.90 7.66
N HIS A 127 -2.70 -3.17 6.44
CA HIS A 127 -3.07 -4.34 5.68
C HIS A 127 -1.83 -4.88 4.98
N GLU A 128 -1.37 -6.07 5.33
CA GLU A 128 -0.40 -6.79 4.51
C GLU A 128 -1.12 -7.46 3.36
N TYR A 129 -0.86 -6.96 2.15
CA TYR A 129 -1.63 -7.34 0.97
C TYR A 129 -0.89 -8.31 0.05
N GLY A 130 0.37 -8.62 0.35
CA GLY A 130 1.13 -9.62 -0.37
C GLY A 130 2.60 -9.68 0.02
N GLN A 131 3.26 -10.71 -0.50
CA GLN A 131 4.70 -10.92 -0.38
C GLN A 131 5.25 -11.45 -1.70
N SER A 132 6.53 -11.24 -1.95
CA SER A 132 7.27 -11.89 -3.03
C SER A 132 8.44 -12.65 -2.44
N VAL A 133 8.57 -13.94 -2.77
CA VAL A 133 9.71 -14.77 -2.36
C VAL A 133 10.43 -15.23 -3.62
N LYS A 134 11.71 -14.89 -3.77
CA LYS A 134 12.51 -15.21 -4.97
C LYS A 134 11.81 -14.77 -6.28
N GLY A 135 11.10 -13.65 -6.24
CA GLY A 135 10.37 -13.10 -7.39
C GLY A 135 8.93 -13.63 -7.56
N HIS A 136 8.53 -14.68 -6.84
CA HIS A 136 7.17 -15.21 -6.89
C HIS A 136 6.25 -14.44 -5.94
N TYR A 137 5.34 -13.65 -6.50
CA TYR A 137 4.36 -12.87 -5.74
C TYR A 137 3.18 -13.73 -5.30
N THR A 138 2.86 -13.66 -4.01
CA THR A 138 1.64 -14.20 -3.42
C THR A 138 0.84 -13.07 -2.81
N LYS A 139 -0.42 -12.93 -3.24
CA LYS A 139 -1.38 -12.00 -2.63
C LYS A 139 -2.02 -12.66 -1.41
N PHE A 140 -2.13 -11.92 -0.33
CA PHE A 140 -2.96 -12.31 0.82
C PHE A 140 -3.63 -11.05 1.38
N ASN A 141 -4.60 -11.24 2.28
CA ASN A 141 -5.41 -10.14 2.79
C ASN A 141 -5.40 -10.17 4.32
N ALA A 142 -4.23 -9.91 4.91
CA ALA A 142 -4.05 -9.91 6.34
C ALA A 142 -4.32 -8.49 6.88
N LYS A 143 -5.52 -8.29 7.42
CA LYS A 143 -5.92 -7.02 8.03
C LYS A 143 -5.55 -7.03 9.50
N TYR A 144 -4.76 -6.04 9.90
CA TYR A 144 -4.46 -5.82 11.31
C TYR A 144 -5.50 -4.88 11.93
N GLY A 145 -5.62 -4.97 13.26
CA GLY A 145 -6.41 -4.01 14.03
C GLY A 145 -5.90 -2.58 13.87
N ALA A 146 -6.67 -1.60 14.35
CA ALA A 146 -6.20 -0.23 14.35
C ALA A 146 -4.99 -0.06 15.30
N TRP A 147 -3.94 0.57 14.81
CA TRP A 147 -2.84 1.09 15.60
C TRP A 147 -3.15 2.51 16.04
N PHE A 148 -2.86 2.84 17.29
CA PHE A 148 -3.12 4.13 17.90
C PHE A 148 -1.80 4.86 18.13
N TYR A 149 -1.77 6.16 17.83
CA TYR A 149 -0.57 6.97 18.03
C TYR A 149 -0.14 6.89 19.51
N LYS A 150 1.15 6.61 19.73
CA LYS A 150 1.76 6.65 21.05
C LYS A 150 2.27 8.07 21.27
N ILE A 151 1.65 8.80 22.20
CA ILE A 151 2.14 10.07 22.73
C ILE A 151 3.45 9.80 23.46
#